data_AF-A0A6L9JUP5-F1
#
_entry.id   AF-A0A6L9JUP5-F1
#
_cell.length_a   1.000
_cell.length_b   1.000
_cell.length_c   1.000
_cell.angle_alpha   90.00
_cell.angle_beta   90.00
_cell.angle_gamma   90.00
#
_symmetry.space_group_name_H-M   'P 1'
#
loop_
_entity.id
_entity.type
_entity.pdbx_description
1 polymer ?
#
loop_
_entity_poly.entity_id
_entity_poly.type
_entity_poly.pdbx_seq_one_letter_code
_entity_poly.pdbx_strand_id
1 'polypeptide(L)'
;MPEEERIQYSAMTGQSLYYLGETSLQHKILAIAEEEGVRQAAYALKLLQSDGELKIASTGKNEQSGELVTREYRVQGPVMLMLTTTAIDVDEELLNRCLVLTVNESREQTQAIHAMQRHRQTLAGLLADSEKGYLTQLHQNAQRLLRPLKVVNPYAHQLTFLSDKTRMRRDHMKYLTLIQAIALLHQYQREVKKTTHRG
;
A
#
# COMPACT_ATOMS: atom_id res chain seq x y z
N MET A 1 7.35 0.61 -8.38
CA MET A 1 7.40 -0.63 -7.57
C MET A 1 7.71 -1.80 -8.49
N PRO A 2 8.44 -2.83 -8.04
CA PRO A 2 8.60 -4.09 -8.75
C PRO A 2 7.22 -4.64 -9.16
N GLU A 3 7.11 -5.17 -10.38
CA GLU A 3 5.81 -5.62 -10.91
C GLU A 3 5.29 -6.84 -10.17
N GLU A 4 6.20 -7.74 -9.79
CA GLU A 4 5.92 -8.94 -8.99
C GLU A 4 5.40 -8.64 -7.59
N GLU A 5 5.58 -7.42 -7.08
CA GLU A 5 5.09 -6.98 -5.76
C GLU A 5 3.76 -6.23 -5.84
N ARG A 6 3.19 -6.04 -7.02
CA ARG A 6 1.94 -5.29 -7.22
C ARG A 6 0.87 -6.15 -7.87
N ILE A 7 -0.30 -6.18 -7.25
CA ILE A 7 -1.53 -6.71 -7.82
C ILE A 7 -2.46 -5.52 -8.09
N GLN A 8 -2.91 -5.38 -9.33
CA GLN A 8 -3.73 -4.24 -9.73
C GLN A 8 -5.06 -4.69 -10.30
N TYR A 9 -6.14 -4.08 -9.82
CA TYR A 9 -7.49 -4.25 -10.35
C TYR A 9 -8.09 -2.89 -10.72
N SER A 10 -8.82 -2.83 -11.84
CA SER A 10 -9.63 -1.65 -12.20
C SER A 10 -10.94 -1.58 -11.44
N ALA A 11 -11.49 -2.75 -11.06
CA ALA A 11 -12.68 -2.88 -10.23
C ALA A 11 -12.67 -4.28 -9.58
N MET A 12 -13.29 -4.43 -8.41
CA MET A 12 -13.28 -5.68 -7.65
C MET A 12 -14.61 -5.84 -6.91
N THR A 13 -15.26 -7.01 -7.00
CA THR A 13 -16.49 -7.23 -6.21
C THR A 13 -16.16 -7.47 -4.74
N GLY A 14 -17.08 -7.13 -3.83
CA GLY A 14 -16.86 -7.31 -2.39
C GLY A 14 -16.47 -8.73 -1.98
N GLN A 15 -16.97 -9.73 -2.71
CA GLN A 15 -16.70 -11.14 -2.46
C GLN A 15 -15.38 -11.62 -3.08
N SER A 16 -14.96 -11.06 -4.22
CA SER A 16 -13.78 -11.57 -4.93
C SER A 16 -12.48 -11.52 -4.10
N LEU A 17 -12.36 -10.58 -3.16
CA LEU A 17 -11.21 -10.48 -2.28
C LEU A 17 -10.98 -11.77 -1.47
N TYR A 18 -12.04 -12.46 -1.05
CA TYR A 18 -11.96 -13.69 -0.27
C TYR A 18 -11.49 -14.90 -1.07
N TYR A 19 -11.58 -14.85 -2.40
CA TYR A 19 -11.21 -15.95 -3.29
C TYR A 19 -9.83 -15.74 -3.95
N LEU A 20 -9.14 -14.64 -3.62
CA LEU A 20 -7.74 -14.47 -3.97
C LEU A 20 -6.95 -15.48 -3.15
N GLY A 21 -6.32 -16.47 -3.79
CA GLY A 21 -5.72 -17.63 -3.13
C GLY A 21 -4.87 -17.30 -1.90
N GLU A 22 -4.72 -18.27 -0.98
CA GLU A 22 -4.34 -18.05 0.43
C GLU A 22 -3.17 -17.11 0.72
N THR A 23 -2.12 -17.13 -0.12
CA THR A 23 -0.90 -16.32 0.06
C THR A 23 -0.76 -15.20 -0.96
N SER A 24 -1.72 -15.03 -1.86
CA SER A 24 -1.59 -14.12 -3.01
C SER A 24 -1.39 -12.65 -2.64
N LEU A 25 -1.85 -12.21 -1.46
CA LEU A 25 -1.76 -10.82 -1.03
C LEU A 25 -0.66 -10.53 0.00
N GLN A 26 -0.01 -11.56 0.54
CA GLN A 26 0.98 -11.38 1.59
C GLN A 26 2.22 -10.66 1.05
N HIS A 27 2.58 -9.56 1.71
CA HIS A 27 3.65 -8.63 1.32
C HIS A 27 3.47 -7.96 -0.06
N LYS A 28 2.26 -8.00 -0.64
CA LYS A 28 1.95 -7.34 -1.91
C LYS A 28 1.31 -5.98 -1.74
N ILE A 29 1.38 -5.17 -2.80
CA ILE A 29 0.61 -3.95 -2.97
C ILE A 29 -0.66 -4.31 -3.73
N LEU A 30 -1.81 -4.15 -3.08
CA LEU A 30 -3.12 -4.24 -3.72
C LEU A 30 -3.53 -2.84 -4.18
N ALA A 31 -3.38 -2.58 -5.47
CA ALA A 31 -3.76 -1.33 -6.11
C ALA A 31 -5.16 -1.46 -6.74
N ILE A 32 -6.10 -0.63 -6.30
CA ILE A 32 -7.46 -0.61 -6.87
C ILE A 32 -7.73 0.79 -7.42
N ALA A 33 -7.99 0.86 -8.72
CA ALA A 33 -8.38 2.10 -9.38
C ALA A 33 -9.85 2.41 -9.06
N GLU A 34 -10.17 3.67 -8.78
CA GLU A 34 -11.53 4.19 -8.58
C GLU A 34 -12.35 3.43 -7.51
N GLU A 35 -12.36 3.97 -6.30
CA GLU A 35 -12.97 3.41 -5.09
C GLU A 35 -14.49 3.12 -5.19
N GLU A 36 -15.20 3.60 -6.21
CA GLU A 36 -16.59 3.23 -6.45
C GLU A 36 -16.74 1.70 -6.65
N GLY A 37 -15.72 1.05 -7.22
CA GLY A 37 -15.62 -0.41 -7.28
C GLY A 37 -15.30 -1.07 -5.92
N VAL A 38 -14.83 -0.32 -4.93
CA VAL A 38 -14.34 -0.84 -3.63
C VAL A 38 -15.37 -0.70 -2.52
N ARG A 39 -16.42 0.12 -2.69
CA ARG A 39 -17.44 0.34 -1.64
C ARG A 39 -18.04 -0.97 -1.09
N GLN A 40 -18.23 -1.97 -1.94
CA GLN A 40 -18.70 -3.31 -1.54
C GLN A 40 -17.63 -4.17 -0.84
N ALA A 41 -16.35 -3.88 -1.05
CA ALA A 41 -15.20 -4.57 -0.46
C ALA A 41 -14.60 -3.85 0.77
N ALA A 42 -15.06 -2.64 1.09
CA ALA A 42 -14.49 -1.79 2.15
C ALA A 42 -14.37 -2.50 3.50
N TYR A 43 -15.39 -3.27 3.89
CA TYR A 43 -15.36 -4.07 5.12
C TYR A 43 -14.27 -5.14 5.11
N ALA A 44 -14.12 -5.87 4.01
CA ALA A 44 -13.09 -6.90 3.87
C ALA A 44 -11.69 -6.27 3.85
N LEU A 45 -11.50 -5.14 3.17
CA LEU A 45 -10.24 -4.40 3.21
C LEU A 45 -9.89 -3.89 4.62
N LYS A 46 -10.89 -3.44 5.39
CA LYS A 46 -10.73 -3.03 6.79
C LYS A 46 -10.25 -4.20 7.66
N LEU A 47 -10.87 -5.37 7.54
CA LEU A 47 -10.48 -6.57 8.28
C LEU A 47 -9.07 -7.00 7.90
N LEU A 48 -8.75 -7.05 6.60
CA LEU A 48 -7.42 -7.43 6.13
C LEU A 48 -6.31 -6.49 6.66
N GLN A 49 -6.59 -5.19 6.77
CA GLN A 49 -5.66 -4.21 7.35
C GLN A 49 -5.52 -4.30 8.87
N SER A 50 -6.56 -4.74 9.58
CA SER A 50 -6.59 -4.73 11.05
C SER A 50 -6.13 -6.07 11.63
N ASP A 51 -6.64 -7.18 11.07
CA ASP A 51 -6.47 -8.53 11.58
C ASP A 51 -5.38 -9.30 10.82
N GLY A 52 -4.94 -8.78 9.67
CA GLY A 52 -3.90 -9.38 8.85
C GLY A 52 -4.34 -10.63 8.09
N GLU A 53 -5.62 -11.01 8.17
CA GLU A 53 -6.19 -12.11 7.40
C GLU A 53 -7.69 -11.92 7.12
N LEU A 54 -8.19 -12.61 6.10
CA LEU A 54 -9.61 -12.78 5.81
C LEU A 54 -9.95 -14.26 5.75
N LYS A 55 -11.12 -14.62 6.28
CA LYS A 55 -11.68 -15.96 6.22
C LYS A 55 -13.16 -15.87 5.89
N ILE A 56 -13.62 -16.72 4.97
CA ILE A 56 -15.04 -16.90 4.68
C ILE A 56 -15.33 -18.38 4.45
N ALA A 57 -16.47 -18.84 4.95
CA ALA A 57 -17.02 -20.13 4.60
C ALA A 57 -18.07 -19.93 3.51
N SER A 58 -17.94 -20.63 2.38
CA SER A 58 -18.86 -20.55 1.25
C SER A 58 -19.21 -21.94 0.74
N THR A 59 -20.46 -22.13 0.33
CA THR A 59 -20.95 -23.42 -0.15
C THR A 59 -20.46 -23.67 -1.57
N GLY A 60 -19.63 -24.70 -1.75
CA GLY A 60 -19.19 -25.21 -3.05
C GLY A 60 -19.88 -26.52 -3.40
N LYS A 61 -19.84 -26.89 -4.67
CA LYS A 61 -20.29 -28.22 -5.12
C LYS A 61 -19.09 -29.16 -5.17
N ASN A 62 -19.23 -30.37 -4.63
CA ASN A 62 -18.23 -31.41 -4.82
C ASN A 62 -18.30 -31.92 -6.28
N GLU A 63 -17.20 -31.86 -7.01
CA GLU A 63 -17.13 -32.27 -8.43
C GLU A 63 -17.36 -33.77 -8.61
N GLN A 64 -17.11 -34.58 -7.57
CA GLN A 64 -17.27 -36.04 -7.61
C GLN A 64 -18.64 -36.51 -7.13
N SER A 65 -19.16 -35.96 -6.03
CA SER A 65 -20.44 -36.41 -5.44
C SER A 65 -21.64 -35.54 -5.82
N GLY A 66 -21.42 -34.33 -6.32
CA GLY A 66 -22.48 -33.36 -6.61
C GLY A 66 -23.12 -32.73 -5.37
N GLU A 67 -22.71 -33.14 -4.16
CA GLU A 67 -23.21 -32.61 -2.90
C GLU A 67 -22.69 -31.20 -2.61
N LEU A 68 -23.50 -30.45 -1.88
CA LEU A 68 -23.10 -29.14 -1.36
C LEU A 68 -22.17 -29.35 -0.16
N VAL A 69 -20.94 -28.86 -0.29
CA VAL A 69 -19.93 -28.91 0.76
C VAL A 69 -19.49 -27.49 1.12
N THR A 70 -19.37 -27.20 2.41
CA THR A 70 -18.81 -25.93 2.85
C THR A 70 -17.31 -25.93 2.59
N ARG A 71 -16.83 -24.94 1.83
CA ARG A 71 -15.41 -24.68 1.60
C ARG A 71 -15.01 -23.42 2.34
N GLU A 72 -13.90 -23.48 3.05
CA GLU A 72 -13.28 -22.31 3.65
C GLU A 72 -12.28 -21.70 2.68
N TYR A 73 -12.35 -20.38 2.55
CA TYR A 73 -11.39 -19.58 1.80
C TYR A 73 -10.70 -18.63 2.77
N ARG A 74 -9.37 -18.57 2.65
CA ARG A 74 -8.52 -17.72 3.47
C ARG A 74 -7.67 -16.84 2.59
N VAL A 75 -7.35 -15.64 3.07
CA VAL A 75 -6.43 -14.70 2.45
C VAL A 75 -5.53 -14.14 3.55
N GLN A 76 -4.21 -14.16 3.36
CA GLN A 76 -3.27 -13.63 4.35
C GLN A 76 -2.64 -12.32 3.89
N GLY A 77 -2.55 -11.37 4.83
CA GLY A 77 -1.68 -10.22 4.77
C GLY A 77 -0.32 -10.49 5.43
N PRO A 78 0.47 -9.45 5.75
CA PRO A 78 0.13 -8.02 5.58
C PRO A 78 0.11 -7.60 4.11
N VAL A 79 -0.79 -6.68 3.75
CA VAL A 79 -0.92 -6.14 2.39
C VAL A 79 -0.80 -4.61 2.44
N MET A 80 -0.24 -3.98 1.42
CA MET A 80 -0.30 -2.54 1.26
C MET A 80 -1.47 -2.18 0.35
N LEU A 81 -2.47 -1.47 0.88
CA LEU A 81 -3.58 -0.98 0.06
C LEU A 81 -3.22 0.36 -0.60
N MET A 82 -3.47 0.46 -1.91
CA MET A 82 -3.38 1.70 -2.67
C MET A 82 -4.68 1.92 -3.43
N LEU A 83 -5.44 2.95 -3.06
CA LEU A 83 -6.74 3.26 -3.62
C LEU A 83 -6.69 4.63 -4.26
N THR A 84 -7.32 4.79 -5.43
CA THR A 84 -7.61 6.09 -6.02
C THR A 84 -9.10 6.34 -6.01
N THR A 85 -9.52 7.58 -5.76
CA THR A 85 -10.95 7.93 -5.76
C THR A 85 -11.15 9.39 -6.16
N THR A 86 -12.23 9.64 -6.87
CA THR A 86 -12.80 10.98 -7.10
C THR A 86 -13.97 11.26 -6.16
N ALA A 87 -14.39 10.27 -5.37
CA ALA A 87 -15.47 10.42 -4.40
C ALA A 87 -15.05 11.40 -3.30
N ILE A 88 -15.97 12.32 -3.00
CA ILE A 88 -15.79 13.32 -1.94
C ILE A 88 -16.00 12.66 -0.57
N ASP A 89 -16.88 11.66 -0.50
CA ASP A 89 -17.25 10.95 0.72
C ASP A 89 -16.73 9.51 0.66
N VAL A 90 -15.72 9.22 1.48
CA VAL A 90 -15.07 7.92 1.63
C VAL A 90 -15.26 7.48 3.06
N ASP A 91 -15.46 6.18 3.27
CA ASP A 91 -15.62 5.60 4.61
C ASP A 91 -14.56 6.12 5.60
N GLU A 92 -15.02 6.80 6.65
CA GLU A 92 -14.15 7.48 7.61
C GLU A 92 -13.23 6.49 8.33
N GLU A 93 -13.68 5.25 8.53
CA GLU A 93 -12.89 4.21 9.16
C GLU A 93 -11.71 3.79 8.28
N LEU A 94 -11.92 3.70 6.96
CA LEU A 94 -10.87 3.45 5.98
C LEU A 94 -9.92 4.63 5.88
N LEU A 95 -10.42 5.87 5.82
CA LEU A 95 -9.59 7.09 5.84
C LEU A 95 -8.70 7.17 7.08
N ASN A 96 -9.23 6.80 8.24
CA ASN A 96 -8.46 6.76 9.49
C ASN A 96 -7.35 5.70 9.49
N ARG A 97 -7.35 4.75 8.54
CA ARG A 97 -6.31 3.72 8.34
C ARG A 97 -5.33 4.05 7.21
N CYS A 98 -5.69 4.95 6.31
CA CYS A 98 -4.88 5.32 5.16
C CYS A 98 -4.10 6.63 5.38
N LEU A 99 -3.11 6.85 4.51
CA LEU A 99 -2.54 8.17 4.26
C LEU A 99 -3.26 8.74 3.04
N VAL A 100 -3.87 9.92 3.20
CA VAL A 100 -4.62 10.57 2.13
C VAL A 100 -3.70 11.53 1.39
N LEU A 101 -3.62 11.36 0.07
CA LEU A 101 -2.90 12.27 -0.82
C LEU A 101 -3.93 12.99 -1.69
N THR A 102 -3.99 14.31 -1.56
CA THR A 102 -4.89 15.16 -2.34
C THR A 102 -4.15 15.77 -3.53
N VAL A 103 -4.89 16.05 -4.60
CA VAL A 103 -4.34 16.80 -5.75
C VAL A 103 -4.22 18.27 -5.38
N ASN A 104 -3.14 18.91 -5.83
CA ASN A 104 -2.98 20.36 -5.69
C ASN A 104 -3.57 21.04 -6.95
N GLU A 105 -4.70 21.71 -6.78
CA GLU A 105 -5.44 22.39 -7.86
C GLU A 105 -5.14 23.89 -7.94
N SER A 106 -4.09 24.37 -7.27
CA SER A 106 -3.68 25.77 -7.35
C SER A 106 -3.29 26.18 -8.78
N ARG A 107 -3.44 27.47 -9.06
CA ARG A 107 -3.05 28.06 -10.34
C ARG A 107 -1.55 27.90 -10.59
N GLU A 108 -0.74 28.05 -9.55
CA GLU A 108 0.72 27.90 -9.58
C GLU A 108 1.11 26.47 -9.97
N GLN A 109 0.47 25.47 -9.36
CA GLN A 109 0.68 24.07 -9.71
C GLN A 109 0.26 23.79 -11.17
N THR A 110 -0.88 24.33 -11.60
CA THR A 110 -1.36 24.20 -12.98
C THR A 110 -0.38 24.81 -13.98
N GLN A 111 0.17 25.99 -13.69
CA GLN A 111 1.20 26.63 -14.51
C GLN A 111 2.49 25.82 -14.58
N ALA A 112 2.94 25.25 -13.46
CA ALA A 112 4.10 24.37 -13.43
C ALA A 112 3.89 23.10 -14.27
N ILE A 113 2.70 22.49 -14.20
CA ILE A 113 2.31 21.36 -15.04
C ILE A 113 2.35 21.75 -16.52
N HIS A 114 1.76 22.89 -16.90
CA HIS A 114 1.81 23.37 -18.29
C HIS A 114 3.24 23.60 -18.79
N ALA A 115 4.12 24.14 -17.95
CA ALA A 115 5.53 24.33 -18.28
C ALA A 115 6.23 22.99 -18.53
N MET A 116 6.01 21.99 -17.66
CA MET A 116 6.54 20.64 -17.85
C MET A 116 5.98 19.97 -19.11
N GLN A 117 4.69 20.11 -19.39
CA GLN A 117 4.05 19.56 -20.60
C GLN A 117 4.67 20.15 -21.87
N ARG A 118 4.91 21.47 -21.91
CA ARG A 118 5.63 22.11 -23.02
C ARG A 118 7.08 21.63 -23.11
N HIS A 119 7.78 21.52 -21.99
CA HIS A 119 9.16 21.03 -21.97
C HIS A 119 9.28 19.60 -22.52
N ARG A 120 8.33 18.71 -22.23
CA ARG A 120 8.27 17.35 -22.79
C ARG A 120 8.18 17.31 -24.32
N GLN A 121 7.72 18.38 -24.97
CA GLN A 121 7.67 18.48 -26.43
C GLN A 121 9.00 18.94 -27.06
N THR A 122 10.01 19.27 -26.24
CA THR A 122 11.35 19.62 -26.72
C THR A 122 12.22 18.37 -26.90
N LEU A 123 13.30 18.47 -27.68
CA LEU A 123 14.27 17.37 -27.83
C LEU A 123 14.81 16.89 -26.47
N ALA A 124 15.16 17.82 -25.58
CA ALA A 124 15.63 17.48 -24.23
C ALA A 124 14.57 16.72 -23.42
N GLY A 125 13.30 17.14 -23.53
CA GLY A 125 12.17 16.46 -22.89
C GLY A 125 11.93 15.06 -23.42
N LEU A 126 12.04 14.85 -24.74
CA LEU A 126 11.90 13.54 -25.36
C LEU A 126 13.04 12.58 -24.96
N LEU A 127 14.28 13.08 -24.91
CA LEU A 127 15.42 12.32 -24.40
C LEU A 127 15.21 11.93 -22.94
N ALA A 128 14.77 12.86 -22.09
CA ALA A 128 14.49 12.57 -20.68
C ALA A 128 13.37 11.54 -20.49
N ASP A 129 12.32 11.55 -21.34
CA ASP A 129 11.25 10.55 -21.26
C ASP A 129 11.76 9.15 -21.64
N SER A 130 12.73 9.06 -22.56
CA SER A 130 13.40 7.79 -22.88
C SER A 130 14.21 7.22 -21.71
N GLU A 131 14.79 8.07 -20.86
CA GLU A 131 15.54 7.65 -19.66
C GLU A 131 14.64 7.19 -18.51
N LYS A 132 13.36 7.56 -18.52
CA LYS A 132 12.40 7.22 -17.46
C LYS A 132 12.31 5.72 -17.20
N GLY A 133 12.36 4.90 -18.25
CA GLY A 133 12.32 3.45 -18.14
C GLY A 133 13.53 2.92 -17.36
N TYR A 134 14.73 3.40 -17.72
CA TYR A 134 15.97 3.06 -17.03
C TYR A 134 15.92 3.46 -15.54
N LEU A 135 15.51 4.70 -15.24
CA LEU A 135 15.38 5.16 -13.86
C LEU A 135 14.35 4.34 -13.07
N THR A 136 13.22 4.00 -13.68
CA THR A 136 12.20 3.15 -13.06
C THR A 136 12.77 1.78 -12.71
N GLN A 137 13.47 1.14 -13.64
CA GLN A 137 14.11 -0.16 -13.42
C GLN A 137 15.19 -0.07 -12.32
N LEU A 138 15.99 0.99 -12.32
CA LEU A 138 16.99 1.25 -11.28
C LEU A 138 16.34 1.31 -9.89
N HIS A 139 15.25 2.06 -9.74
CA HIS A 139 14.53 2.16 -8.48
C HIS A 139 13.87 0.83 -8.08
N GLN A 140 13.31 0.06 -9.02
CA GLN A 140 12.77 -1.27 -8.73
C GLN A 140 13.86 -2.23 -8.24
N ASN A 141 15.03 -2.22 -8.89
CA ASN A 141 16.17 -3.03 -8.48
C ASN A 141 16.69 -2.62 -7.09
N ALA A 142 16.77 -1.32 -6.81
CA ALA A 142 17.13 -0.83 -5.48
C ALA A 142 16.17 -1.34 -4.39
N GLN A 143 14.87 -1.43 -4.67
CA GLN A 143 13.89 -1.99 -3.74
C GLN A 143 14.11 -3.49 -3.49
N ARG A 144 14.41 -4.28 -4.53
CA ARG A 144 14.72 -5.72 -4.41
C ARG A 144 15.95 -6.00 -3.55
N LEU A 145 16.89 -5.06 -3.51
CA LEU A 145 18.10 -5.17 -2.69
C LEU A 145 17.86 -4.84 -1.21
N LEU A 146 16.70 -4.31 -0.82
CA LEU A 146 16.41 -4.00 0.58
C LEU A 146 16.38 -5.29 1.41
N ARG A 147 17.14 -5.32 2.51
CA ARG A 147 17.08 -6.40 3.49
C ARG A 147 15.98 -6.12 4.51
N PRO A 148 15.30 -7.16 5.05
CA PRO A 148 14.23 -7.02 6.03
C PRO A 148 14.79 -6.73 7.44
N LEU A 149 15.41 -5.56 7.62
CA LEU A 149 15.99 -5.14 8.88
C LEU A 149 14.95 -4.49 9.80
N LYS A 150 15.13 -4.66 11.11
CA LYS A 150 14.39 -3.88 12.10
C LYS A 150 15.03 -2.49 12.23
N VAL A 151 14.19 -1.46 12.30
CA VAL A 151 14.63 -0.09 12.55
C VAL A 151 14.50 0.23 14.03
N VAL A 152 15.60 0.66 14.64
CA VAL A 152 15.64 1.13 16.03
C VAL A 152 15.97 2.62 16.00
N ASN A 153 15.04 3.45 16.49
CA ASN A 153 15.26 4.89 16.57
C ASN A 153 15.68 5.28 18.00
N PRO A 154 16.93 5.73 18.23
CA PRO A 154 17.42 6.10 19.57
C PRO A 154 16.65 7.28 20.18
N TYR A 155 16.03 8.10 19.35
CA TYR A 155 15.25 9.27 19.77
C TYR A 155 13.75 8.97 19.91
N ALA A 156 13.31 7.70 19.80
CA ALA A 156 11.89 7.33 19.77
C ALA A 156 11.08 7.91 20.95
N HIS A 157 11.68 7.99 22.14
CA HIS A 157 11.04 8.53 23.35
C HIS A 157 10.76 10.04 23.28
N GLN A 158 11.45 10.78 22.40
CA GLN A 158 11.27 12.23 22.20
C GLN A 158 10.25 12.54 21.11
N LEU A 159 9.89 11.53 20.30
CA LEU A 159 8.95 11.67 19.19
C LEU A 159 7.52 11.65 19.70
N THR A 160 7.07 12.76 20.30
CA THR A 160 5.70 12.92 20.79
C THR A 160 4.74 13.31 19.67
N PHE A 161 3.44 13.26 19.96
CA PHE A 161 2.37 13.61 19.03
C PHE A 161 1.18 14.16 19.82
N LEU A 162 0.27 14.85 19.15
CA LEU A 162 -0.96 15.35 19.79
C LEU A 162 -1.71 14.18 20.44
N SER A 163 -2.23 14.39 21.66
CA SER A 163 -2.88 13.36 22.47
C SER A 163 -4.33 13.71 22.86
N ASP A 164 -4.92 14.68 22.17
CA ASP A 164 -6.22 15.27 22.46
C ASP A 164 -7.40 14.49 21.86
N LYS A 165 -7.15 13.65 20.84
CA LYS A 165 -8.19 12.89 20.12
C LYS A 165 -7.82 11.42 19.93
N THR A 166 -8.81 10.53 19.96
CA THR A 166 -8.61 9.08 19.75
C THR A 166 -7.94 8.75 18.43
N ARG A 167 -8.25 9.50 17.35
CA ARG A 167 -7.62 9.37 16.04
C ARG A 167 -6.10 9.52 16.08
N MET A 168 -5.57 10.36 16.97
CA MET A 168 -4.14 10.62 17.08
C MET A 168 -3.34 9.38 17.47
N ARG A 169 -3.96 8.38 18.11
CA ARG A 169 -3.31 7.09 18.38
C ARG A 169 -2.87 6.39 17.09
N ARG A 170 -3.71 6.42 16.05
CA ARG A 170 -3.39 5.83 14.73
C ARG A 170 -2.42 6.70 13.96
N ASP A 171 -2.64 8.01 13.93
CA ASP A 171 -1.79 8.93 13.18
C ASP A 171 -0.37 9.02 13.78
N HIS A 172 -0.22 8.88 15.09
CA HIS A 172 1.08 8.74 15.73
C HIS A 172 1.83 7.48 15.24
N MET A 173 1.15 6.34 15.12
CA MET A 173 1.75 5.13 14.56
C MET A 173 2.14 5.31 13.09
N LYS A 174 1.34 6.02 12.28
CA LYS A 174 1.71 6.37 10.90
C LYS A 174 2.97 7.23 10.86
N TYR A 175 3.07 8.23 11.73
CA TYR A 175 4.23 9.09 11.87
C TYR A 175 5.50 8.30 12.21
N LEU A 176 5.46 7.43 13.23
CA LEU A 176 6.60 6.59 13.59
C LEU A 176 6.97 5.60 12.46
N THR A 177 5.97 5.02 11.80
CA THR A 177 6.17 4.08 10.68
C THR A 177 6.81 4.78 9.48
N LEU A 178 6.45 6.03 9.18
CA LEU A 178 7.07 6.81 8.12
C LEU A 178 8.57 6.99 8.37
N ILE A 179 8.96 7.32 9.61
CA ILE A 179 10.37 7.44 9.99
C ILE A 179 11.09 6.10 9.78
N GLN A 180 10.47 4.98 10.19
CA GLN A 180 11.03 3.65 9.98
C GLN A 180 11.20 3.33 8.48
N ALA A 181 10.19 3.61 7.66
CA ALA A 181 10.23 3.37 6.23
C ALA A 181 11.37 4.16 5.56
N ILE A 182 11.54 5.43 5.90
CA ILE A 182 12.64 6.27 5.40
C ILE A 182 13.99 5.72 5.85
N ALA A 183 14.12 5.32 7.12
CA ALA A 183 15.37 4.75 7.64
C ALA A 183 15.73 3.43 6.94
N LEU A 184 14.75 2.56 6.72
CA LEU A 184 14.91 1.27 6.03
C LEU A 184 15.27 1.45 4.55
N LEU A 185 14.65 2.42 3.87
CA LEU A 185 14.98 2.77 2.49
C LEU A 185 16.45 3.18 2.35
N HIS A 186 16.98 3.89 3.35
CA HIS A 186 18.37 4.34 3.40
C HIS A 186 19.28 3.37 4.17
N GLN A 187 18.92 2.09 4.33
CA GLN A 187 19.66 1.13 5.16
C GLN A 187 21.14 0.96 4.76
N TYR A 188 21.47 1.13 3.48
CA TYR A 188 22.84 1.01 2.98
C TYR A 188 23.70 2.27 3.22
N GLN A 189 23.09 3.37 3.67
CA GLN A 189 23.76 4.60 4.06
C GLN A 189 23.87 4.71 5.60
N ARG A 190 23.55 3.63 6.32
CA ARG A 190 23.45 3.61 7.78
C ARG A 190 24.25 2.43 8.34
N GLU A 191 24.79 2.62 9.54
CA GLU A 191 25.45 1.55 10.28
C GLU A 191 24.41 0.49 10.70
N VAL A 192 24.68 -0.78 10.40
CA VAL A 192 23.82 -1.91 10.80
C VAL A 192 24.38 -2.56 12.04
N LYS A 193 23.62 -2.49 13.12
CA LYS A 193 23.98 -3.05 14.43
C LYS A 193 23.35 -4.43 14.60
N LYS A 194 24.07 -5.34 15.26
CA LYS A 194 23.58 -6.67 15.64
C LYS A 194 23.49 -6.75 17.16
N THR A 195 22.48 -7.44 17.65
CA THR A 195 22.31 -7.73 19.08
C THR A 195 21.72 -9.12 19.24
N THR A 196 22.01 -9.75 20.36
CA THR A 196 21.50 -11.07 20.71
C THR A 196 20.54 -10.91 21.89
N HIS A 197 19.33 -11.45 21.76
CA HIS A 197 18.34 -11.45 22.84
C HIS A 197 17.87 -12.88 23.09
N ARG A 198 18.15 -13.38 24.30
CA ARG A 198 17.84 -14.76 24.74
C ARG A 198 18.57 -15.90 24.00
N GLY A 199 19.78 -15.64 23.49
CA GLY A 199 20.69 -16.67 22.96
C GLY A 199 20.56 -16.89 21.47
#